data_AF-A0A8R7P707-F1
#
_entry.id   AF-A0A8R7P707-F1
#
_cell.length_a   1.000
_cell.length_b   1.000
_cell.length_c   1.000
_cell.angle_alpha   90.00
_cell.angle_beta   90.00
_cell.angle_gamma   90.00
#
_symmetry.space_group_name_H-M   'P 1'
#
loop_
_entity.id
_entity.type
_entity.pdbx_description
1 polymer ?
#
loop_
_entity_poly.entity_id
_entity_poly.type
_entity_poly.pdbx_seq_one_letter_code
_entity_poly.pdbx_strand_id
1 'polypeptide(L)'
;MREELYDKVSHAERTYDIPGRAGKHISQLREELAVQVDPRPGDSTWRKMRVLNPLDHCMEYATLTFSLYVLMGMAAGKIVELDPDEKLWIQKKRGEARKQSETK
;
A
#
# COMPACT_ATOMS: atom_id res chain seq x y z
N MET A 1 -8.49 -8.24 -17.68
CA MET A 1 -8.28 -7.71 -19.04
C MET A 1 -9.33 -6.65 -19.43
N ARG A 2 -10.65 -6.87 -19.23
CA ARG A 2 -11.69 -5.87 -19.55
C ARG A 2 -11.66 -4.63 -18.66
N GLU A 3 -11.44 -4.81 -17.35
CA GLU A 3 -11.26 -3.72 -16.38
C GLU A 3 -10.06 -2.82 -16.72
N GLU A 4 -8.93 -3.44 -17.06
CA GLU A 4 -7.71 -2.73 -17.45
C GLU A 4 -7.91 -1.91 -18.74
N LEU A 5 -8.68 -2.45 -19.69
CA LEU A 5 -9.04 -1.73 -20.91
C LEU A 5 -9.97 -0.55 -20.62
N TYR A 6 -10.96 -0.75 -19.75
CA TYR A 6 -11.82 0.34 -19.27
C TYR A 6 -11.00 1.44 -18.59
N ASP A 7 -10.03 1.07 -17.75
CA ASP A 7 -9.17 2.03 -17.06
C ASP A 7 -8.28 2.82 -18.01
N LYS A 8 -7.70 2.17 -19.03
CA LYS A 8 -6.91 2.87 -20.06
C LYS A 8 -7.75 3.85 -20.88
N VAL A 9 -8.95 3.45 -21.30
CA VAL A 9 -9.87 4.31 -22.07
C VAL A 9 -10.39 5.45 -21.19
N SER A 10 -10.77 5.16 -19.94
CA SER A 10 -11.22 6.18 -18.99
C SER A 10 -10.11 7.15 -18.60
N HIS A 11 -8.86 6.72 -18.56
CA HIS A 11 -7.71 7.60 -18.36
C HIS A 11 -7.47 8.47 -19.59
N ALA A 12 -7.50 7.90 -20.79
CA ALA A 12 -7.31 8.64 -22.03
C ALA A 12 -8.36 9.75 -22.21
N GLU A 13 -9.64 9.47 -21.93
CA GLU A 13 -10.72 10.46 -21.99
C GLU A 13 -10.55 11.61 -20.98
N ARG A 14 -9.99 11.34 -19.79
CA ARG A 14 -9.79 12.36 -18.74
C ARG A 14 -8.52 13.18 -18.95
N THR A 15 -7.47 12.55 -19.45
CA THR A 15 -6.14 13.16 -19.56
C THR A 15 -5.97 13.93 -20.86
N TYR A 16 -6.60 13.47 -21.94
CA TYR A 16 -6.49 14.09 -23.25
C TYR A 16 -7.83 14.72 -23.64
N ASP A 17 -7.82 16.03 -23.88
CA ASP A 17 -8.97 16.72 -24.48
C ASP A 17 -8.98 16.43 -25.98
N ILE A 18 -9.82 15.46 -26.38
CA ILE A 18 -9.93 15.01 -27.77
C ILE A 18 -11.21 15.61 -28.37
N PRO A 19 -11.11 16.68 -29.17
CA PRO A 19 -12.29 17.33 -29.74
C PRO A 19 -12.93 16.54 -30.88
N GLY A 20 -14.22 16.81 -31.12
CA GLY A 20 -14.92 16.37 -32.33
C GLY A 20 -15.38 14.91 -32.33
N ARG A 21 -15.35 14.27 -33.51
CA ARG A 21 -15.91 12.92 -33.71
C ARG A 21 -15.09 11.84 -32.98
N ALA A 22 -13.78 12.03 -32.86
CA ALA A 22 -12.90 11.11 -32.15
C ALA A 22 -13.20 11.08 -30.64
N GLY A 23 -13.43 12.24 -30.02
CA GLY A 23 -13.84 12.33 -28.61
C GLY A 23 -15.15 11.60 -28.36
N LYS A 24 -16.17 11.83 -29.21
CA LYS A 24 -17.45 11.12 -29.11
C LYS A 24 -17.31 9.60 -29.20
N HIS A 25 -16.45 9.11 -30.10
CA HIS A 25 -16.20 7.67 -30.24
C HIS A 25 -15.52 7.08 -28.99
N ILE A 26 -14.62 7.83 -28.35
CA ILE A 26 -13.96 7.41 -27.11
C ILE A 26 -14.94 7.38 -25.95
N SER A 27 -15.83 8.37 -25.83
CA SER A 27 -16.90 8.37 -24.82
C SER A 27 -17.85 7.19 -25.00
N GLN A 28 -18.27 6.90 -26.25
CA GLN A 28 -19.10 5.73 -26.56
C GLN A 28 -18.39 4.41 -26.20
N LEU A 29 -17.12 4.26 -26.61
CA LEU A 29 -16.33 3.09 -26.28
C LEU A 29 -16.21 2.88 -24.76
N ARG A 30 -16.04 3.97 -24.00
CA ARG A 30 -16.01 3.90 -22.53
C ARG A 30 -17.35 3.44 -21.96
N GLU A 31 -18.47 3.93 -22.47
CA GLU A 31 -19.80 3.50 -22.03
C GLU A 31 -20.05 2.02 -22.34
N GLU A 32 -19.66 1.55 -23.52
CA GLU A 32 -19.76 0.14 -23.91
C GLU A 32 -18.92 -0.76 -23.00
N LEU A 33 -17.68 -0.35 -22.70
CA LEU A 33 -16.80 -1.07 -21.77
C LEU A 33 -17.35 -1.05 -20.34
N ALA A 34 -18.00 0.04 -19.93
CA ALA A 34 -18.61 0.14 -18.60
C ALA A 34 -19.76 -0.87 -18.39
N VAL A 35 -20.40 -1.39 -19.44
CA VAL A 35 -21.43 -2.42 -19.33
C VAL A 35 -20.84 -3.82 -19.13
N GLN A 36 -19.55 -3.99 -19.46
CA GLN A 36 -18.87 -5.28 -19.47
C GLN A 36 -17.96 -5.49 -18.26
N VAL A 37 -17.93 -4.54 -17.34
CA VAL A 37 -17.12 -4.55 -16.13
C VAL A 37 -18.06 -4.63 -14.93
N ASP A 38 -17.85 -5.65 -14.09
CA ASP A 38 -18.59 -5.86 -12.86
C ASP A 38 -17.65 -5.77 -11.64
N PRO A 39 -17.99 -5.01 -10.59
CA PRO A 39 -19.17 -4.13 -10.49
C PRO A 39 -19.13 -2.94 -11.46
N ARG A 40 -20.30 -2.37 -11.78
CA ARG A 40 -20.38 -1.37 -12.85
C ARG A 40 -19.70 -0.06 -12.42
N PRO A 41 -18.97 0.65 -13.31
CA PRO A 41 -18.29 1.90 -12.94
C PRO A 41 -19.18 3.04 -12.39
N GLY A 42 -20.49 2.97 -12.62
CA GLY A 42 -21.50 3.87 -12.05
C GLY A 42 -21.99 3.48 -10.65
N ASP A 43 -21.73 2.25 -10.22
CA ASP A 43 -22.24 1.73 -8.95
C ASP A 43 -21.49 2.31 -7.76
N SER A 44 -22.23 2.62 -6.70
CA SER A 44 -21.66 3.11 -5.45
C SER A 44 -20.66 2.11 -4.84
N THR A 45 -20.90 0.81 -5.04
CA THR A 45 -20.03 -0.30 -4.63
C THR A 45 -18.70 -0.29 -5.38
N TRP A 46 -18.71 -0.11 -6.70
CA TRP A 46 -17.48 0.00 -7.51
C TRP A 46 -16.61 1.18 -7.05
N ARG A 47 -17.24 2.35 -6.83
CA ARG A 47 -16.55 3.55 -6.35
C ARG A 47 -15.93 3.33 -4.97
N LYS A 48 -16.68 2.70 -4.05
CA LYS A 48 -16.16 2.35 -2.72
C LYS A 48 -14.97 1.40 -2.83
N MET A 49 -15.07 0.34 -3.63
CA MET A 49 -14.01 -0.67 -3.76
C MET A 49 -12.71 -0.08 -4.35
N ARG A 50 -12.82 0.82 -5.33
CA ARG A 50 -11.66 1.53 -5.92
C ARG A 50 -11.00 2.54 -4.98
N VAL A 51 -11.72 3.06 -3.99
CA VAL A 51 -11.16 3.95 -2.96
C VAL A 51 -10.61 3.14 -1.78
N LEU A 52 -11.31 2.08 -1.37
CA LEU A 52 -10.91 1.23 -0.25
C LEU A 52 -9.66 0.40 -0.57
N ASN A 53 -9.52 -0.18 -1.76
CA ASN A 53 -8.35 -0.99 -2.11
C ASN A 53 -7.01 -0.25 -1.93
N PRO A 54 -6.82 0.97 -2.49
CA PRO A 54 -5.62 1.75 -2.26
C PRO A 54 -5.44 2.16 -0.80
N LEU A 55 -6.53 2.46 -0.09
CA LEU A 55 -6.47 2.84 1.33
C LEU A 55 -6.04 1.67 2.21
N ASP A 56 -6.56 0.46 1.95
CA ASP A 56 -6.18 -0.75 2.66
C ASP A 56 -4.70 -1.06 2.43
N HIS A 57 -4.22 -1.00 1.18
CA HIS A 57 -2.79 -1.14 0.88
C HIS A 57 -1.93 -0.08 1.58
N CYS A 58 -2.37 1.18 1.61
CA CYS A 58 -1.66 2.23 2.33
C CYS A 58 -1.65 2.00 3.84
N MET A 59 -2.76 1.53 4.43
CA MET A 59 -2.87 1.23 5.85
C MET A 59 -2.01 0.02 6.24
N GLU A 60 -2.02 -1.05 5.44
CA GLU A 60 -1.13 -2.20 5.61
C GLU A 60 0.34 -1.77 5.54
N TYR A 61 0.71 -0.98 4.54
CA TYR A 61 2.07 -0.47 4.43
C TYR A 61 2.47 0.40 5.63
N ALA A 62 1.59 1.31 6.07
CA ALA A 62 1.84 2.19 7.21
C ALA A 62 1.99 1.39 8.52
N THR A 63 1.12 0.40 8.76
CA THR A 63 1.18 -0.44 9.96
C THR A 63 2.43 -1.33 9.98
N LEU A 64 2.83 -1.90 8.85
CA LEU A 64 4.09 -2.63 8.71
C LEU A 64 5.31 -1.73 8.97
N THR A 65 5.31 -0.53 8.41
CA THR A 65 6.41 0.43 8.58
C THR A 65 6.52 0.88 10.04
N PHE A 66 5.39 1.19 10.68
CA PHE A 66 5.34 1.59 12.08
C PHE A 66 5.78 0.46 13.01
N SER A 67 5.26 -0.76 12.82
CA SER A 67 5.64 -1.92 13.64
C SER A 67 7.12 -2.26 13.50
N LEU A 68 7.68 -2.22 12.28
CA LEU A 68 9.11 -2.40 12.05
C LEU A 68 9.93 -1.32 12.76
N TYR A 69 9.52 -0.05 12.67
CA TYR A 69 10.17 1.05 13.35
C TYR A 69 10.19 0.85 14.88
N VAL A 70 9.05 0.47 15.47
CA VAL A 70 8.93 0.20 16.91
C VAL A 70 9.81 -0.98 17.32
N LEU A 71 9.78 -2.10 16.59
CA LEU A 71 10.62 -3.27 16.86
C LEU A 71 12.12 -2.91 16.79
N MET A 72 12.54 -2.18 15.76
CA MET A 72 13.92 -1.73 15.62
C MET A 72 14.32 -0.75 16.72
N GLY A 73 13.43 0.15 17.13
CA GLY A 73 13.69 1.07 18.23
C GLY A 73 13.73 0.39 19.60
N MET A 74 12.95 -0.67 19.82
CA MET A 74 13.07 -1.55 20.99
C MET A 74 14.40 -2.32 20.97
N ALA A 75 14.76 -2.92 19.83
CA ALA A 75 16.03 -3.60 19.66
C ALA A 75 17.24 -2.65 19.79
N ALA A 76 17.10 -1.39 19.41
CA ALA A 76 18.13 -0.38 19.57
C ALA A 76 18.16 0.25 20.98
N GLY A 77 17.17 -0.06 21.85
CA GLY A 77 17.05 0.55 23.18
C GLY A 77 16.73 2.05 23.14
N LYS A 78 16.11 2.53 22.06
CA LYS A 78 15.77 3.95 21.83
C LYS A 78 14.35 4.33 22.24
N ILE A 79 13.42 3.37 22.26
CA ILE A 79 11.97 3.65 22.47
C ILE A 79 11.53 3.32 23.90
N VAL A 80 12.18 2.36 24.56
CA VAL A 80 11.93 2.08 25.97
C VAL A 80 12.99 2.81 26.77
N GLU A 81 12.56 3.72 27.66
CA GLU A 81 13.40 4.22 28.75
C GLU A 81 13.67 3.06 29.70
N LEU A 82 14.66 2.24 29.33
CA LEU A 82 15.18 1.19 30.18
C LEU A 82 15.96 1.84 31.31
N ASP A 83 15.71 1.39 32.53
CA ASP A 83 16.51 1.76 33.69
C ASP A 83 18.00 1.44 33.40
N PRO A 84 18.95 2.22 33.95
CA PRO A 84 20.37 2.04 33.66
C PRO A 84 20.87 0.61 33.94
N ASP A 85 20.29 -0.06 34.93
CA ASP A 85 20.59 -1.46 35.28
C ASP A 85 20.08 -2.46 34.22
N GLU A 86 18.91 -2.21 33.64
CA GLU A 86 18.35 -3.05 32.57
C GLU A 86 19.16 -2.92 31.27
N LYS A 87 19.64 -1.71 30.95
CA LYS A 87 20.55 -1.49 29.80
C LYS A 87 21.85 -2.27 29.93
N LEU A 88 22.44 -2.28 31.14
CA LEU A 88 23.66 -3.04 31.44
C LEU A 88 23.42 -4.55 31.33
N TRP A 89 22.28 -5.04 31.81
CA TRP A 89 21.91 -6.45 31.72
C TRP A 89 21.76 -6.91 30.26
N ILE A 90 21.08 -6.12 29.41
CA ILE A 90 20.92 -6.41 27.98
C ILE A 90 22.27 -6.40 27.25
N GLN A 91 23.17 -5.45 27.54
CA GLN A 91 24.51 -5.43 26.96
C GLN A 91 25.32 -6.67 27.34
N LYS A 92 25.26 -7.08 28.61
CA LYS A 92 25.94 -8.30 29.09
C LYS A 92 25.42 -9.54 28.35
N LYS A 93 24.09 -9.68 28.21
CA LYS A 93 23.47 -10.80 27.49
C LYS A 93 23.82 -10.82 26.00
N ARG A 94 23.92 -9.67 25.34
CA ARG A 94 24.41 -9.59 23.94
C ARG A 94 25.86 -10.02 23.80
N GLY A 95 26.71 -9.66 24.76
CA GLY A 95 28.11 -10.09 24.78
C GLY A 95 28.24 -11.61 24.97
N GLU A 96 27.43 -12.20 25.86
CA GLU A 96 27.36 -13.65 26.07
C GLU A 96 26.88 -14.40 24.83
N ALA A 97 25.84 -13.90 24.15
CA ALA A 97 25.31 -14.48 22.93
C ALA A 97 26.33 -14.47 21.76
N ARG A 98 27.09 -13.38 21.61
CA ARG A 98 28.16 -13.30 20.59
C ARG A 98 29.29 -14.30 20.85
N LYS A 99 29.68 -14.47 22.12
CA LYS A 99 30.70 -15.48 22.49
C LYS A 99 30.21 -16.91 22.24
N GLN A 100 28.93 -17.19 22.46
CA GLN A 100 28.33 -18.49 22.14
C GLN A 100 28.21 -18.74 20.63
N SER A 101 28.03 -17.71 19.80
CA SER A 101 28.05 -17.85 18.34
C SER A 101 29.45 -18.02 17.76
N GLU A 102 30.49 -17.58 18.46
CA GLU A 102 31.90 -17.75 18.06
C GLU A 102 32.51 -19.09 18.51
N THR A 103 31.89 -19.78 19.47
CA THR A 103 32.34 -21.08 19.99
C THR A 103 31.63 -22.28 19.36
N LYS A 104 30.82 -22.05 18.32
CA LYS A 104 30.08 -23.07 17.57
C LYS A 104 30.53 -23.09 16.12
#